data_AF-A0A816TBF1-F1
#
_entry.id   AF-A0A816TBF1-F1
#
_cell.length_a   1.000
_cell.length_b   1.000
_cell.length_c   1.000
_cell.angle_alpha   90.00
_cell.angle_beta   90.00
_cell.angle_gamma   90.00
#
_symmetry.space_group_name_H-M   'P 1'
#
loop_
_entity.id
_entity.type
_entity.pdbx_description
1 polymer ?
#
loop_
_entity_poly.entity_id
_entity_poly.type
_entity_poly.pdbx_seq_one_letter_code
_entity_poly.pdbx_strand_id
1 'polypeptide(L)'
;MTGSGRLRQSKGKGQKLVISALLSNSGFHLTSVDIFKCDENHSMNSNHFVRWIDQTSSILRKQLGKDAKVLLVLDNVPWHNRLTEETMPPKRSCRKELISDWLMHRRVPLPTKATKAVLLQLAFANFPEKRYVVDEAAAASNVDILRLFFRSFDLNLGLRTVIPLVWAGLKSYVREHNTNFRLSDVRNLTQTWMASLDASTTTSYLDHAQNIENTFKKSDRFAEHIEEKIVDDDDEEENEMYSEEEEETEMDSEEEDENQIDSEEEEDENQIDSEEEEISE
;
A
#
# COMPACT_ATOMS: atom_id res chain seq x y z
N MET A 1 31.48 -27.01 31.68
CA MET A 1 31.89 -26.15 30.55
C MET A 1 30.63 -25.53 29.96
N THR A 2 30.39 -24.23 30.17
CA THR A 2 29.16 -23.53 29.80
C THR A 2 29.47 -22.39 28.84
N GLY A 3 29.36 -22.66 27.54
CA GLY A 3 29.65 -21.68 26.49
C GLY A 3 28.38 -20.99 25.98
N SER A 4 27.88 -19.99 26.71
CA SER A 4 26.79 -19.13 26.21
C SER A 4 27.31 -18.15 25.15
N GLY A 5 27.47 -18.63 23.92
CA GLY A 5 27.82 -17.83 22.76
C GLY A 5 26.68 -16.90 22.34
N ARG A 6 26.54 -15.74 22.98
CA ARG A 6 25.76 -14.62 22.42
C ARG A 6 26.43 -14.16 21.14
N LEU A 7 25.90 -14.58 19.98
CA LEU A 7 26.24 -14.00 18.70
C LEU A 7 26.03 -12.48 18.78
N ARG A 8 27.08 -11.70 18.50
CA ARG A 8 27.02 -10.24 18.53
C ARG A 8 26.03 -9.76 17.46
N GLN A 9 24.90 -9.24 17.91
CA GLN A 9 23.97 -8.51 17.05
C GLN A 9 24.72 -7.32 16.43
N SER A 10 24.76 -7.24 15.10
CA SER A 10 25.53 -6.23 14.38
C SER A 10 24.90 -4.84 14.57
N LYS A 11 25.60 -3.97 15.32
CA LYS A 11 25.19 -2.57 15.50
C LYS A 11 25.53 -1.76 14.25
N GLY A 12 24.54 -1.57 13.39
CA GLY A 12 24.57 -0.63 12.26
C GLY A 12 23.20 -0.58 11.58
N LYS A 13 22.86 0.52 10.91
CA LYS A 13 21.71 0.55 9.98
C LYS A 13 22.03 -0.42 8.84
N GLY A 14 21.52 -1.65 8.93
CA GLY A 14 21.90 -2.72 8.01
C GLY A 14 21.54 -2.39 6.56
N GLN A 15 22.46 -2.67 5.63
CA GLN A 15 22.20 -2.55 4.19
C GLN A 15 21.02 -3.43 3.80
N LYS A 16 20.08 -2.88 3.01
CA LYS A 16 18.86 -3.58 2.58
C LYS A 16 18.90 -3.81 1.06
N LEU A 17 18.38 -4.96 0.63
CA LEU A 17 17.97 -5.17 -0.76
C LEU A 17 16.46 -5.00 -0.87
N VAL A 18 16.02 -4.39 -1.97
CA VAL A 18 14.64 -4.37 -2.43
C VAL A 18 14.56 -5.31 -3.63
N ILE A 19 13.41 -5.98 -3.76
CA ILE A 19 13.17 -7.00 -4.76
C ILE A 19 11.81 -6.72 -5.39
N SER A 20 11.78 -6.59 -6.71
CA SER A 20 10.55 -6.57 -7.52
C SER A 20 10.58 -7.81 -8.41
N ALA A 21 9.52 -8.61 -8.38
CA ALA A 21 9.45 -9.86 -9.13
C ALA A 21 8.00 -10.17 -9.50
N LEU A 22 7.81 -10.89 -10.60
CA LEU A 22 6.51 -11.44 -11.00
C LEU A 22 6.47 -12.95 -10.76
N LEU A 23 5.38 -13.41 -10.17
CA LEU A 23 5.08 -14.81 -9.93
C LEU A 23 3.84 -15.21 -10.72
N SER A 24 3.86 -16.43 -11.26
CA SER A 24 2.76 -17.04 -12.00
C SER A 24 2.68 -18.53 -11.68
N ASN A 25 1.64 -19.25 -12.12
CA ASN A 25 1.50 -20.68 -11.84
C ASN A 25 2.70 -21.54 -12.33
N SER A 26 3.49 -21.05 -13.28
CA SER A 26 4.72 -21.73 -13.76
C SER A 26 6.00 -21.36 -12.98
N GLY A 27 5.90 -20.55 -11.92
CA GLY A 27 7.03 -20.06 -11.14
C GLY A 27 7.31 -18.57 -11.33
N PHE A 28 8.48 -18.14 -10.87
CA PHE A 28 8.95 -16.76 -11.03
C PHE A 28 9.32 -16.45 -12.49
N HIS A 29 8.87 -15.30 -12.99
CA HIS A 29 9.33 -14.77 -14.26
C HIS A 29 10.73 -14.14 -14.09
N LEU A 30 11.76 -14.97 -14.12
CA LEU A 30 13.14 -14.59 -13.76
C LEU A 30 13.69 -13.40 -14.56
N THR A 31 13.26 -13.19 -15.81
CA THR A 31 13.79 -12.10 -16.65
C THR A 31 13.27 -10.71 -16.28
N SER A 32 12.22 -10.61 -15.43
CA SER A 32 11.76 -9.35 -14.85
C SER A 32 12.10 -9.21 -13.36
N VAL A 33 12.95 -10.07 -12.80
CA VAL A 33 13.39 -9.94 -11.41
C VAL A 33 14.38 -8.77 -11.31
N ASP A 34 13.97 -7.73 -10.61
CA ASP A 34 14.82 -6.60 -10.25
C ASP A 34 15.20 -6.72 -8.76
N ILE A 35 16.50 -6.64 -8.47
CA ILE A 35 17.05 -6.67 -7.12
C ILE A 35 18.05 -5.54 -7.02
N PHE A 36 17.80 -4.56 -6.16
CA PHE A 36 18.66 -3.39 -5.97
C PHE A 36 18.87 -3.08 -4.49
N LYS A 37 19.87 -2.24 -4.18
CA LYS A 37 20.20 -1.83 -2.82
C LYS A 37 19.42 -0.56 -2.46
N CYS A 38 18.84 -0.52 -1.25
CA CYS A 38 18.48 0.76 -0.63
C CYS A 38 19.77 1.41 -0.12
N ASP A 39 20.03 2.64 -0.57
CA ASP A 39 20.83 3.57 0.20
C ASP A 39 19.96 4.19 1.32
N GLU A 40 20.59 4.75 2.35
CA GLU A 40 20.03 4.78 3.71
C GLU A 40 18.70 5.53 3.87
N ASN A 41 18.37 6.43 2.94
CA ASN A 41 17.16 7.25 2.91
C ASN A 41 16.20 6.95 1.74
N HIS A 42 16.37 5.85 0.99
CA HIS A 42 15.52 5.51 -0.15
C HIS A 42 14.79 4.17 0.00
N SER A 43 13.48 4.25 0.30
CA SER A 43 12.50 3.19 0.09
C SER A 43 12.17 3.04 -1.41
N MET A 44 11.26 2.12 -1.76
CA MET A 44 10.79 1.94 -3.14
C MET A 44 10.22 3.25 -3.70
N ASN A 45 10.91 3.85 -4.67
CA ASN A 45 10.46 5.06 -5.34
C ASN A 45 9.41 4.72 -6.41
N SER A 46 8.29 5.45 -6.43
CA SER A 46 7.22 5.28 -7.44
C SER A 46 7.75 5.41 -8.88
N ASN A 47 8.73 6.29 -9.15
CA ASN A 47 9.38 6.39 -10.46
C ASN A 47 10.14 5.11 -10.86
N HIS A 48 10.80 4.45 -9.90
CA HIS A 48 11.51 3.20 -10.14
C HIS A 48 10.52 2.09 -10.45
N PHE A 49 9.44 1.99 -9.67
CA PHE A 49 8.39 1.00 -9.89
C PHE A 49 7.67 1.18 -11.24
N VAL A 50 7.32 2.41 -11.64
CA VAL A 50 6.73 2.70 -12.96
C VAL A 50 7.66 2.23 -14.09
N ARG A 51 8.96 2.53 -14.00
CA ARG A 51 9.95 2.08 -14.99
C ARG A 51 10.05 0.55 -15.04
N TRP A 52 10.04 -0.11 -13.89
CA TRP A 52 10.07 -1.57 -13.80
C TRP A 52 8.82 -2.20 -14.44
N ILE A 53 7.63 -1.64 -14.20
CA ILE A 53 6.38 -2.10 -14.81
C ILE A 53 6.36 -1.89 -16.33
N ASP A 54 6.79 -0.75 -16.84
CA ASP A 54 6.90 -0.49 -18.29
C ASP A 54 7.82 -1.50 -18.98
N GLN A 55 9.05 -1.64 -18.46
CA GLN A 55 10.04 -2.59 -18.98
C GLN A 55 9.53 -4.04 -18.93
N THR A 56 8.93 -4.44 -17.81
CA THR A 56 8.39 -5.78 -17.59
C THR A 56 7.21 -6.06 -18.51
N SER A 57 6.29 -5.10 -18.68
CA SER A 57 5.14 -5.22 -19.59
C SER A 57 5.60 -5.35 -21.04
N SER A 58 6.64 -4.61 -21.45
CA SER A 58 7.27 -4.75 -22.77
C SER A 58 7.90 -6.14 -22.97
N ILE A 59 8.56 -6.71 -21.95
CA ILE A 59 9.15 -8.06 -22.00
C ILE A 59 8.05 -9.12 -22.14
N LEU A 60 7.02 -9.07 -21.28
CA LEU A 60 5.87 -9.99 -21.33
C LEU A 60 5.17 -9.93 -22.68
N ARG A 61 4.95 -8.72 -23.23
CA ARG A 61 4.31 -8.53 -24.54
C ARG A 61 5.15 -9.09 -25.70
N LYS A 62 6.47 -9.06 -25.60
CA LYS A 62 7.38 -9.68 -26.59
C LYS A 62 7.37 -11.21 -26.51
N GLN A 63 7.25 -11.78 -25.31
CA GLN A 63 7.25 -13.23 -25.08
C GLN A 63 5.91 -13.88 -25.39
N LEU A 64 4.80 -13.26 -24.99
CA LEU A 64 3.45 -13.81 -25.08
C LEU A 64 2.72 -13.47 -26.40
N GLY A 65 3.31 -12.61 -27.24
CA GLY A 65 2.68 -12.12 -28.47
C GLY A 65 1.63 -11.04 -28.22
N LYS A 66 1.09 -10.42 -29.28
CA LYS A 66 0.18 -9.25 -29.15
C LYS A 66 -1.23 -9.59 -28.67
N ASP A 67 -1.73 -10.78 -29.02
CA ASP A 67 -3.12 -11.18 -28.79
C ASP A 67 -3.36 -11.78 -27.40
N ALA A 68 -2.30 -12.08 -26.65
CA ALA A 68 -2.40 -12.57 -25.28
C ALA A 68 -2.97 -11.49 -24.34
N LYS A 69 -4.02 -11.83 -23.59
CA LYS A 69 -4.46 -11.03 -22.44
C LYS A 69 -3.50 -11.25 -21.28
N VAL A 70 -2.98 -10.16 -20.72
CA VAL A 70 -2.00 -10.20 -19.62
C VAL A 70 -2.54 -9.32 -18.51
N LEU A 71 -2.72 -9.89 -17.33
CA LEU A 71 -3.21 -9.20 -16.14
C LEU A 71 -2.13 -9.28 -15.05
N LEU A 72 -1.68 -8.12 -14.57
CA LEU A 72 -0.77 -8.02 -13.43
C LEU A 72 -1.57 -7.72 -12.16
N VAL A 73 -1.42 -8.56 -11.15
CA VAL A 73 -2.06 -8.36 -9.84
C VAL A 73 -1.08 -7.68 -8.89
N LEU A 74 -1.46 -6.51 -8.37
CA LEU A 74 -0.63 -5.69 -7.47
C LEU A 74 -1.30 -5.52 -6.10
N ASP A 75 -0.49 -5.40 -5.06
CA ASP A 75 -0.93 -4.90 -3.76
C ASP A 75 -1.18 -3.39 -3.79
N ASN A 76 -2.08 -2.95 -2.90
CA ASN A 76 -2.62 -1.59 -2.88
C ASN A 76 -1.74 -0.60 -2.10
N VAL A 77 -0.44 -0.55 -2.40
CA VAL A 77 0.54 0.30 -1.69
C VAL A 77 0.74 1.68 -2.35
N PRO A 78 1.12 2.74 -1.58
CA PRO A 78 1.12 4.11 -2.07
C PRO A 78 1.96 4.35 -3.33
N TRP A 79 3.15 3.73 -3.44
CA TRP A 79 4.03 3.89 -4.60
C TRP A 79 3.50 3.23 -5.89
N HIS A 80 2.59 2.25 -5.77
CA HIS A 80 1.82 1.72 -6.91
C HIS A 80 0.67 2.66 -7.28
N ASN A 81 0.07 3.35 -6.30
CA ASN A 81 -1.14 4.16 -6.44
C ASN A 81 -0.89 5.63 -6.84
N ARG A 82 0.23 5.95 -7.50
CA ARG A 82 0.49 7.33 -7.96
C ARG A 82 -0.50 7.72 -9.06
N LEU A 83 -1.35 8.70 -8.77
CA LEU A 83 -2.26 9.31 -9.74
C LEU A 83 -1.50 10.08 -10.82
N THR A 84 -2.07 10.14 -12.02
CA THR A 84 -1.64 11.02 -13.11
C THR A 84 -1.92 12.48 -12.76
N GLU A 85 -1.17 13.44 -13.31
CA GLU A 85 -1.40 14.87 -13.07
C GLU A 85 -2.84 15.28 -13.46
N GLU A 86 -3.36 14.71 -14.55
CA GLU A 86 -4.73 14.90 -15.04
C GLU A 86 -5.83 14.35 -14.12
N THR A 87 -5.51 13.52 -13.12
CA THR A 87 -6.49 12.97 -12.15
C THR A 87 -6.13 13.21 -10.69
N MET A 88 -4.93 13.73 -10.41
CA MET A 88 -4.49 14.09 -9.07
C MET A 88 -5.29 15.29 -8.55
N PRO A 89 -5.92 15.19 -7.36
CA PRO A 89 -6.63 16.33 -6.76
C PRO A 89 -5.64 17.35 -6.18
N PRO A 90 -5.99 18.64 -6.15
CA PRO A 90 -5.24 19.62 -5.37
C PRO A 90 -5.26 19.27 -3.88
N LYS A 91 -4.13 19.47 -3.20
CA LYS A 91 -3.97 19.24 -1.75
C LYS A 91 -4.33 20.50 -0.96
N ARG A 92 -4.62 20.34 0.34
CA ARG A 92 -4.81 21.47 1.29
C ARG A 92 -3.61 22.42 1.33
N SER A 93 -2.39 21.93 1.08
CA SER A 93 -1.17 22.75 1.01
C SER A 93 -1.03 23.58 -0.28
N CYS A 94 -1.74 23.23 -1.36
CA CYS A 94 -1.64 23.96 -2.63
C CYS A 94 -2.04 25.44 -2.51
N ARG A 95 -1.41 26.32 -3.29
CA ARG A 95 -1.79 27.73 -3.40
C ARG A 95 -3.19 27.87 -4.02
N LYS A 96 -3.92 28.94 -3.69
CA LYS A 96 -5.32 29.14 -4.10
C LYS A 96 -5.46 29.20 -5.62
N GLU A 97 -4.47 29.77 -6.26
CA GLU A 97 -4.32 29.97 -7.70
C GLU A 97 -4.30 28.61 -8.39
N LEU A 98 -3.40 27.71 -7.99
CA LEU A 98 -3.28 26.35 -8.52
C LEU A 98 -4.58 25.54 -8.39
N ILE A 99 -5.30 25.68 -7.27
CA ILE A 99 -6.61 25.04 -7.07
C ILE A 99 -7.65 25.61 -8.05
N SER A 100 -7.61 26.92 -8.29
CA SER A 100 -8.48 27.61 -9.25
C SER A 100 -8.17 27.18 -10.69
N ASP A 101 -6.90 27.10 -11.06
CA ASP A 101 -6.43 26.70 -12.38
C ASP A 101 -6.83 25.25 -12.69
N TRP A 102 -6.67 24.34 -11.72
CA TRP A 102 -7.11 22.94 -11.83
C TRP A 102 -8.62 22.82 -12.08
N LEU A 103 -9.43 23.64 -11.41
CA LEU A 103 -10.88 23.69 -11.61
C LEU A 103 -11.26 24.30 -12.97
N MET A 104 -10.61 25.40 -13.37
CA MET A 104 -10.83 26.05 -14.66
C MET A 104 -10.45 25.14 -15.83
N HIS A 105 -9.34 24.40 -15.73
CA HIS A 105 -8.93 23.42 -16.74
C HIS A 105 -10.01 22.33 -16.95
N ARG A 106 -10.71 21.94 -15.87
CA ARG A 106 -11.86 21.02 -15.90
C ARG A 106 -13.20 21.68 -16.23
N ARG A 107 -13.21 22.98 -16.57
CA ARG A 107 -14.41 23.78 -16.87
C ARG A 107 -15.43 23.85 -15.71
N VAL A 108 -14.97 23.69 -14.47
CA VAL A 108 -15.82 23.86 -13.28
C VAL A 108 -15.99 25.37 -13.00
N PRO A 109 -17.23 25.89 -12.95
CA PRO A 109 -17.46 27.32 -12.66
C PRO A 109 -16.93 27.72 -11.28
N LEU A 110 -16.19 28.82 -11.22
CA LEU A 110 -15.66 29.35 -9.96
C LEU A 110 -16.61 30.41 -9.35
N PRO A 111 -17.01 30.29 -8.07
CA PRO A 111 -17.80 31.32 -7.40
C PRO A 111 -17.01 32.63 -7.25
N THR A 112 -17.69 33.75 -7.50
CA THR A 112 -17.12 35.09 -7.30
C THR A 112 -16.67 35.26 -5.84
N LYS A 113 -15.38 35.55 -5.61
CA LYS A 113 -14.74 35.62 -4.28
C LYS A 113 -14.70 34.30 -3.49
N ALA A 114 -14.69 33.13 -4.14
CA ALA A 114 -14.51 31.84 -3.46
C ALA A 114 -13.29 31.83 -2.52
N THR A 115 -13.44 31.23 -1.33
CA THR A 115 -12.33 30.96 -0.40
C THR A 115 -11.59 29.69 -0.81
N LYS A 116 -10.37 29.49 -0.32
CA LYS A 116 -9.59 28.25 -0.57
C LYS A 116 -10.34 26.99 -0.13
N ALA A 117 -11.10 27.06 0.96
CA ALA A 117 -11.94 25.95 1.43
C ALA A 117 -13.07 25.60 0.45
N VAL A 118 -13.79 26.60 -0.07
CA VAL A 118 -14.84 26.41 -1.09
C VAL A 118 -14.27 25.81 -2.37
N LEU A 119 -13.10 26.27 -2.82
CA LEU A 119 -12.43 25.71 -4.00
C LEU A 119 -12.01 24.24 -3.79
N LEU A 120 -11.52 23.88 -2.60
CA LEU A 120 -11.19 22.48 -2.29
C LEU A 120 -12.45 21.59 -2.21
N GLN A 121 -13.57 22.11 -1.67
CA GLN A 121 -14.86 21.39 -1.70
C GLN A 121 -15.34 21.18 -3.14
N LEU A 122 -15.25 22.19 -4.01
CA LEU A 122 -15.58 22.05 -5.43
C LEU A 122 -14.67 21.04 -6.14
N ALA A 123 -13.36 21.01 -5.82
CA ALA A 123 -12.43 20.03 -6.39
C ALA A 123 -12.70 18.60 -5.91
N PHE A 124 -13.17 18.43 -4.68
CA PHE A 124 -13.61 17.13 -4.15
C PHE A 124 -14.95 16.68 -4.74
N ALA A 125 -15.90 17.60 -4.93
CA ALA A 125 -17.21 17.30 -5.55
C ALA A 125 -17.10 16.98 -7.06
N ASN A 126 -16.12 17.58 -7.75
CA ASN A 126 -15.83 17.35 -9.17
C ASN A 126 -14.60 16.44 -9.35
N PHE A 127 -14.43 15.47 -8.46
CA PHE A 127 -13.30 14.56 -8.49
C PHE A 127 -13.40 13.62 -9.71
N PRO A 128 -12.38 13.57 -10.60
CA PRO A 128 -12.39 12.73 -11.79
C PRO A 128 -12.23 11.24 -11.44
N GLU A 129 -12.52 10.36 -12.39
CA GLU A 129 -12.08 8.96 -12.28
C GLU A 129 -10.56 8.87 -12.13
N LYS A 130 -10.09 8.01 -11.21
CA LYS A 130 -8.67 7.87 -10.89
C LYS A 130 -7.94 7.16 -12.02
N ARG A 131 -6.92 7.79 -12.60
CA ARG A 131 -5.93 7.11 -13.44
C ARG A 131 -4.59 7.06 -12.73
N TYR A 132 -3.95 5.90 -12.78
CA TYR A 132 -2.65 5.69 -12.15
C TYR A 132 -1.55 5.63 -13.21
N VAL A 133 -0.41 6.26 -12.93
CA VAL A 133 0.74 6.31 -13.86
C VAL A 133 1.27 4.91 -14.19
N VAL A 134 1.16 3.99 -13.23
CA VAL A 134 1.52 2.57 -13.41
C VAL A 134 0.60 1.88 -14.42
N ASP A 135 -0.70 2.18 -14.36
CA ASP A 135 -1.73 1.53 -15.17
C ASP A 135 -1.62 2.01 -16.62
N GLU A 136 -1.35 3.31 -16.84
CA GLU A 136 -1.06 3.86 -18.18
C GLU A 136 0.25 3.27 -18.78
N ALA A 137 1.29 3.08 -17.96
CA ALA A 137 2.54 2.45 -18.39
C ALA A 137 2.34 0.97 -18.82
N ALA A 138 1.53 0.21 -18.08
CA ALA A 138 1.20 -1.16 -18.45
C ALA A 138 0.28 -1.22 -19.69
N ALA A 139 -0.74 -0.35 -19.76
CA ALA A 139 -1.68 -0.26 -20.86
C ALA A 139 -1.01 0.08 -22.20
N ALA A 140 0.08 0.86 -22.20
CA ALA A 140 0.90 1.11 -23.38
C ALA A 140 1.48 -0.18 -24.02
N SER A 141 1.63 -1.25 -23.22
CA SER A 141 2.02 -2.59 -23.67
C SER A 141 0.83 -3.57 -23.77
N ASN A 142 -0.41 -3.08 -23.77
CA ASN A 142 -1.65 -3.88 -23.73
C ASN A 142 -1.71 -4.81 -22.49
N VAL A 143 -1.17 -4.38 -21.35
CA VAL A 143 -1.18 -5.14 -20.09
C VAL A 143 -2.13 -4.48 -19.11
N ASP A 144 -3.10 -5.25 -18.59
CA ASP A 144 -4.07 -4.79 -17.61
C ASP A 144 -3.51 -4.92 -16.18
N ILE A 145 -3.99 -4.08 -15.26
CA ILE A 145 -3.64 -4.13 -13.83
C ILE A 145 -4.88 -4.36 -12.98
N LEU A 146 -4.78 -5.31 -12.05
CA LEU A 146 -5.76 -5.53 -10.98
C LEU A 146 -5.11 -5.19 -9.62
N ARG A 147 -5.72 -4.26 -8.87
CA ARG A 147 -5.26 -3.85 -7.55
C ARG A 147 -6.07 -4.56 -6.46
N LEU A 148 -5.38 -5.19 -5.51
CA LEU A 148 -6.01 -5.91 -4.40
C LEU A 148 -6.55 -4.94 -3.33
N PHE A 149 -7.84 -4.62 -3.36
CA PHE A 149 -8.47 -3.74 -2.37
C PHE A 149 -8.32 -4.26 -0.93
N PHE A 150 -8.05 -3.36 0.01
CA PHE A 150 -7.84 -3.72 1.43
C PHE A 150 -9.12 -4.03 2.22
N ARG A 151 -10.30 -3.59 1.74
CA ARG A 151 -11.54 -3.52 2.54
C ARG A 151 -12.62 -4.56 2.22
N SER A 152 -12.46 -5.35 1.16
CA SER A 152 -13.48 -6.33 0.76
C SER A 152 -13.12 -7.71 1.31
N PHE A 153 -13.90 -8.19 2.28
CA PHE A 153 -13.76 -9.53 2.89
C PHE A 153 -13.96 -10.66 1.86
N ASP A 154 -14.74 -10.37 0.81
CA ASP A 154 -15.42 -11.33 -0.05
C ASP A 154 -14.59 -12.14 -1.06
N LEU A 155 -13.66 -11.54 -1.82
CA LEU A 155 -13.25 -12.14 -3.12
C LEU A 155 -11.76 -12.08 -3.50
N ASN A 156 -10.87 -11.60 -2.62
CA ASN A 156 -9.45 -11.40 -2.98
C ASN A 156 -8.44 -11.84 -1.89
N LEU A 157 -8.87 -12.59 -0.87
CA LEU A 157 -8.01 -12.96 0.27
C LEU A 157 -6.90 -13.95 -0.11
N GLY A 158 -7.11 -14.83 -1.10
CA GLY A 158 -6.12 -15.79 -1.56
C GLY A 158 -4.96 -15.09 -2.23
N LEU A 159 -5.20 -14.28 -3.26
CA LEU A 159 -4.13 -13.52 -3.94
C LEU A 159 -3.36 -12.59 -2.98
N ARG A 160 -4.03 -12.00 -1.99
CA ARG A 160 -3.37 -11.23 -0.91
C ARG A 160 -2.44 -12.08 -0.03
N THR A 161 -2.72 -13.37 0.11
CA THR A 161 -1.97 -14.31 0.97
C THR A 161 -0.74 -14.89 0.27
N VAL A 162 -0.77 -15.05 -1.07
CA VAL A 162 0.34 -15.61 -1.87
C VAL A 162 1.62 -14.78 -1.73
N ILE A 163 1.52 -13.45 -1.91
CA ILE A 163 2.70 -12.56 -1.91
C ILE A 163 3.45 -12.62 -0.56
N PRO A 164 2.81 -12.46 0.62
CA PRO A 164 3.46 -12.66 1.91
C PRO A 164 4.06 -14.05 2.14
N LEU A 165 3.37 -15.12 1.74
CA LEU A 165 3.85 -16.50 1.91
C LEU A 165 5.14 -16.77 1.14
N VAL A 166 5.19 -16.34 -0.12
CA VAL A 166 6.36 -16.48 -0.99
C VAL A 166 7.54 -15.66 -0.43
N TRP A 167 7.29 -14.44 0.05
CA TRP A 167 8.33 -13.67 0.73
C TRP A 167 8.78 -14.27 2.06
N ALA A 168 7.91 -14.97 2.79
CA ALA A 168 8.29 -15.71 3.99
C ALA A 168 9.21 -16.91 3.65
N GLY A 169 8.88 -17.65 2.58
CA GLY A 169 9.72 -18.72 2.04
C GLY A 169 11.13 -18.23 1.68
N LEU A 170 11.24 -17.15 0.89
CA LEU A 170 12.51 -16.53 0.53
C LEU A 170 13.32 -16.15 1.77
N LYS A 171 12.69 -15.44 2.72
CA LYS A 171 13.35 -14.97 3.94
C LYS A 171 13.88 -16.11 4.79
N SER A 172 13.20 -17.26 4.84
CA SER A 172 13.68 -18.45 5.54
C SER A 172 14.83 -19.13 4.82
N TYR A 173 14.74 -19.34 3.51
CA TYR A 173 15.85 -19.88 2.71
C TYR A 173 17.12 -19.04 2.86
N VAL A 174 17.01 -17.71 2.71
CA VAL A 174 18.13 -16.79 2.90
C VAL A 174 18.68 -16.85 4.33
N ARG A 175 17.81 -16.93 5.36
CA ARG A 175 18.26 -17.05 6.77
C ARG A 175 19.08 -18.31 7.02
N GLU A 176 18.69 -19.43 6.41
CA GLU A 176 19.33 -20.73 6.58
C GLU A 176 20.68 -20.83 5.84
N HIS A 177 20.81 -20.18 4.68
CA HIS A 177 21.97 -20.32 3.80
C HIS A 177 22.95 -19.13 3.86
N ASN A 178 22.58 -17.98 4.41
CA ASN A 178 23.44 -16.80 4.51
C ASN A 178 24.41 -16.89 5.70
N THR A 179 25.54 -17.55 5.49
CA THR A 179 26.61 -17.73 6.49
C THR A 179 27.55 -16.53 6.61
N ASN A 180 27.76 -15.79 5.52
CA ASN A 180 28.76 -14.71 5.43
C ASN A 180 28.21 -13.31 5.74
N PHE A 181 26.89 -13.14 5.78
CA PHE A 181 26.18 -11.87 5.99
C PHE A 181 26.51 -10.77 4.96
N ARG A 182 27.01 -11.14 3.77
CA ARG A 182 27.33 -10.22 2.67
C ARG A 182 26.12 -9.97 1.78
N LEU A 183 25.92 -8.72 1.35
CA LEU A 183 24.79 -8.34 0.50
C LEU A 183 24.83 -9.00 -0.89
N SER A 184 26.03 -9.27 -1.41
CA SER A 184 26.26 -10.09 -2.63
C SER A 184 25.66 -11.48 -2.50
N ASP A 185 25.90 -12.11 -1.36
CA ASP A 185 25.56 -13.50 -1.10
C ASP A 185 24.04 -13.60 -0.90
N VAL A 186 23.42 -12.60 -0.26
CA VAL A 186 21.95 -12.46 -0.18
C VAL A 186 21.31 -12.30 -1.56
N ARG A 187 21.87 -11.48 -2.46
CA ARG A 187 21.37 -11.36 -3.85
C ARG A 187 21.45 -12.71 -4.57
N ASN A 188 22.60 -13.39 -4.50
CA ASN A 188 22.80 -14.69 -5.16
C ASN A 188 21.84 -15.76 -4.61
N LEU A 189 21.69 -15.87 -3.28
CA LEU A 189 20.74 -16.78 -2.63
C LEU A 189 19.29 -16.48 -3.05
N THR A 190 18.94 -15.20 -3.20
CA THR A 190 17.62 -14.78 -3.68
C THR A 190 17.36 -15.28 -5.10
N GLN A 191 18.31 -15.08 -6.02
CA GLN A 191 18.19 -15.52 -7.40
C GLN A 191 18.14 -17.05 -7.51
N THR A 192 18.98 -17.77 -6.77
CA THR A 192 18.96 -19.24 -6.69
C THR A 192 17.62 -19.76 -6.18
N TRP A 193 17.07 -19.16 -5.12
CA TRP A 193 15.77 -19.57 -4.57
C TRP A 193 14.64 -19.31 -5.56
N MET A 194 14.59 -18.12 -6.16
CA MET A 194 13.59 -17.79 -7.18
C MET A 194 13.64 -18.74 -8.38
N ALA A 195 14.84 -19.12 -8.82
CA ALA A 195 15.02 -20.09 -9.90
C ALA A 195 14.70 -21.55 -9.50
N SER A 196 14.66 -21.86 -8.20
CA SER A 196 14.28 -23.19 -7.70
C SER A 196 12.77 -23.42 -7.58
N LEU A 197 11.97 -22.36 -7.66
CA LEU A 197 10.50 -22.46 -7.62
C LEU A 197 9.93 -22.88 -8.96
N ASP A 198 9.57 -24.16 -9.02
CA ASP A 198 8.86 -24.76 -10.13
C ASP A 198 7.34 -24.51 -10.07
N ALA A 199 6.65 -24.99 -11.10
CA ALA A 199 5.20 -24.90 -11.19
C ALA A 199 4.48 -25.65 -10.05
N SER A 200 5.04 -26.77 -9.59
CA SER A 200 4.46 -27.59 -8.51
C SER A 200 4.46 -26.83 -7.18
N THR A 201 5.63 -26.31 -6.79
CA THR A 201 5.79 -25.53 -5.55
C THR A 201 4.97 -24.25 -5.59
N THR A 202 4.92 -23.59 -6.75
CA THR A 202 4.14 -22.35 -6.90
C THR A 202 2.64 -22.60 -6.86
N THR A 203 2.15 -23.70 -7.46
CA THR A 203 0.76 -24.12 -7.35
C THR A 203 0.39 -24.42 -5.89
N SER A 204 1.26 -25.07 -5.12
CA SER A 204 1.04 -25.31 -3.68
C SER A 204 0.85 -24.01 -2.87
N TYR A 205 1.60 -22.94 -3.18
CA TYR A 205 1.37 -21.62 -2.57
C TYR A 205 0.00 -21.01 -2.95
N LEU A 206 -0.41 -21.17 -4.21
CA LEU A 206 -1.71 -20.70 -4.70
C LEU A 206 -2.86 -21.48 -4.03
N ASP A 207 -2.76 -22.80 -3.99
CA ASP A 207 -3.76 -23.70 -3.39
C ASP A 207 -3.90 -23.47 -1.88
N HIS A 208 -2.79 -23.29 -1.16
CA HIS A 208 -2.81 -22.97 0.26
C HIS A 208 -3.53 -21.63 0.51
N ALA A 209 -3.26 -20.63 -0.32
CA ALA A 209 -3.90 -19.32 -0.22
C ALA A 209 -5.40 -19.37 -0.57
N GLN A 210 -5.80 -20.15 -1.59
CA GLN A 210 -7.21 -20.42 -1.90
C GLN A 210 -7.92 -21.16 -0.75
N ASN A 211 -7.25 -22.11 -0.10
CA ASN A 211 -7.82 -22.81 1.06
C ASN A 211 -8.01 -21.89 2.27
N ILE A 212 -7.10 -20.95 2.51
CA ILE A 212 -7.27 -19.89 3.52
C ILE A 212 -8.49 -19.02 3.16
N GLU A 213 -8.60 -18.55 1.92
CA GLU A 213 -9.76 -17.76 1.46
C GLU A 213 -11.09 -18.54 1.60
N ASN A 214 -11.12 -19.80 1.19
CA ASN A 214 -12.29 -20.67 1.34
C ASN A 214 -12.65 -20.95 2.81
N THR A 215 -11.71 -20.83 3.73
CA THR A 215 -11.97 -20.93 5.18
C THR A 215 -12.62 -19.65 5.68
N PHE A 216 -12.05 -18.48 5.36
CA PHE A 216 -12.65 -17.19 5.70
C PHE A 216 -14.07 -17.04 5.15
N LYS A 217 -14.30 -17.35 3.86
CA LYS A 217 -15.64 -17.34 3.24
C LYS A 217 -16.68 -18.22 3.93
N LYS A 218 -16.26 -19.33 4.56
CA LYS A 218 -17.16 -20.20 5.33
C LYS A 218 -17.47 -19.63 6.71
N SER A 219 -16.48 -19.01 7.36
CA SER A 219 -16.66 -18.31 8.63
C SER A 219 -17.52 -17.06 8.48
N ASP A 220 -17.37 -16.32 7.39
CA ASP A 220 -18.15 -15.11 7.09
C ASP A 220 -19.64 -15.43 6.93
N ARG A 221 -19.96 -16.39 6.04
CA ARG A 221 -21.32 -16.92 5.86
C ARG A 221 -21.94 -17.53 7.13
N PHE A 222 -21.11 -17.99 8.05
CA PHE A 222 -21.57 -18.49 9.34
C PHE A 222 -21.86 -17.35 10.33
N ALA A 223 -21.14 -16.22 10.24
CA ALA A 223 -21.45 -15.00 10.98
C ALA A 223 -22.73 -14.34 10.44
N GLU A 224 -22.89 -14.21 9.11
CA GLU A 224 -24.13 -13.74 8.47
C GLU A 224 -25.35 -14.54 8.96
N HIS A 225 -25.26 -15.87 8.95
CA HIS A 225 -26.33 -16.78 9.44
C HIS A 225 -26.58 -16.71 10.96
N ILE A 226 -25.65 -16.14 11.75
CA ILE A 226 -25.89 -15.83 13.17
C ILE A 226 -26.54 -14.45 13.31
N GLU A 227 -26.09 -13.45 12.57
CA GLU A 227 -26.66 -12.09 12.58
C GLU A 227 -28.13 -12.10 12.13
N GLU A 228 -28.47 -12.81 11.04
CA GLU A 228 -29.87 -12.99 10.58
C GLU A 228 -30.75 -13.58 11.69
N LYS A 229 -30.24 -14.56 12.46
CA LYS A 229 -30.99 -15.20 13.54
C LYS A 229 -31.19 -14.34 14.77
N ILE A 230 -30.23 -13.47 15.09
CA ILE A 230 -30.37 -12.54 16.22
C ILE A 230 -31.44 -11.49 15.89
N VAL A 231 -31.52 -11.05 14.63
CA VAL A 231 -32.57 -10.12 14.17
C VAL A 231 -33.96 -10.77 14.17
N ASP A 232 -34.07 -12.06 13.85
CA ASP A 232 -35.35 -12.79 13.91
C ASP A 232 -35.85 -13.05 15.35
N ASP A 233 -34.97 -13.09 16.36
CA ASP A 233 -35.33 -13.36 17.78
C ASP A 233 -35.73 -12.08 18.57
N ASP A 234 -35.44 -10.87 18.08
CA ASP A 234 -35.75 -9.58 18.76
C ASP A 234 -37.22 -9.10 18.57
N ASP A 235 -38.02 -9.76 17.73
CA ASP A 235 -39.44 -9.42 17.48
C ASP A 235 -40.43 -10.03 18.51
N GLU A 236 -39.96 -10.82 19.50
CA GLU A 236 -40.80 -11.43 20.57
C GLU A 236 -40.34 -11.11 22.01
N GLU A 237 -40.17 -9.84 22.42
CA GLU A 237 -40.46 -9.40 23.82
C GLU A 237 -40.57 -7.86 24.02
N GLU A 238 -41.73 -7.27 23.72
CA GLU A 238 -42.05 -5.86 24.04
C GLU A 238 -42.79 -5.73 25.40
N ASN A 239 -42.05 -5.72 26.52
CA ASN A 239 -42.39 -5.17 27.86
C ASN A 239 -41.22 -5.48 28.84
N GLU A 240 -40.83 -4.67 29.83
CA GLU A 240 -41.63 -3.76 30.66
C GLU A 240 -40.77 -2.59 31.21
N MET A 241 -41.35 -1.38 31.19
CA MET A 241 -41.21 -0.26 32.14
C MET A 241 -40.09 -0.28 33.22
N TYR A 242 -39.19 0.73 33.19
CA TYR A 242 -38.66 1.35 34.42
C TYR A 242 -38.62 2.88 34.33
N SER A 243 -38.85 3.53 35.47
CA SER A 243 -39.35 4.90 35.61
C SER A 243 -38.26 5.96 35.82
N GLU A 244 -38.62 7.21 35.51
CA GLU A 244 -37.92 8.42 35.93
C GLU A 244 -37.92 8.56 37.46
N GLU A 245 -36.75 8.80 38.07
CA GLU A 245 -36.65 9.47 39.38
C GLU A 245 -35.56 10.56 39.27
N GLU A 246 -35.96 11.81 39.48
CA GLU A 246 -35.08 12.95 39.63
C GLU A 246 -34.52 12.99 41.07
N GLU A 247 -33.21 13.15 41.24
CA GLU A 247 -32.66 13.76 42.46
C GLU A 247 -31.68 14.88 42.10
N GLU A 248 -32.12 16.12 42.31
CA GLU A 248 -31.24 17.29 42.36
C GLU A 248 -30.37 17.24 43.61
N THR A 249 -29.08 17.59 43.49
CA THR A 249 -28.34 18.23 44.59
C THR A 249 -27.45 19.34 44.03
N GLU A 250 -27.72 20.59 44.44
CA GLU A 250 -26.97 21.79 44.06
C GLU A 250 -25.79 22.09 45.02
N MET A 251 -24.93 23.01 44.54
CA MET A 251 -23.95 23.85 45.27
C MET A 251 -22.63 23.19 45.74
N ASP A 252 -21.44 23.59 45.24
CA ASP A 252 -20.74 24.92 45.33
C ASP A 252 -19.93 25.02 46.65
N SER A 253 -18.69 25.52 46.73
CA SER A 253 -17.73 26.13 45.79
C SER A 253 -16.47 25.21 45.59
N GLU A 254 -15.28 25.58 45.09
CA GLU A 254 -14.62 26.86 44.75
C GLU A 254 -13.52 26.66 43.65
N GLU A 255 -12.56 27.59 43.51
CA GLU A 255 -11.58 27.72 42.41
C GLU A 255 -10.16 27.15 42.68
N GLU A 256 -9.41 26.78 41.63
CA GLU A 256 -8.20 27.53 41.21
C GLU A 256 -7.69 27.08 39.81
N ASP A 257 -6.99 27.99 39.12
CA ASP A 257 -6.51 27.90 37.73
C ASP A 257 -5.47 26.79 37.46
N GLU A 258 -5.44 26.27 36.21
CA GLU A 258 -4.25 26.42 35.34
C GLU A 258 -4.54 26.02 33.88
N ASN A 259 -4.33 26.97 32.95
CA ASN A 259 -4.37 26.73 31.50
C ASN A 259 -3.01 26.20 31.00
N GLN A 260 -2.95 24.95 30.55
CA GLN A 260 -1.89 24.49 29.64
C GLN A 260 -2.38 23.33 28.75
N ILE A 261 -2.90 23.67 27.56
CA ILE A 261 -2.93 22.74 26.43
C ILE A 261 -1.62 22.96 25.68
N ASP A 262 -0.67 22.06 25.90
CA ASP A 262 0.60 22.08 25.20
C ASP A 262 0.41 21.57 23.76
N SER A 263 0.91 22.33 22.79
CA SER A 263 0.76 22.04 21.37
C SER A 263 2.12 22.00 20.69
N GLU A 264 2.90 20.98 21.03
CA GLU A 264 4.12 20.56 20.35
C GLU A 264 3.81 19.35 19.43
N GLU A 265 4.35 19.18 18.23
CA GLU A 265 5.16 20.04 17.35
C GLU A 265 4.99 19.46 15.91
N GLU A 266 4.73 20.30 14.90
CA GLU A 266 4.91 19.94 13.47
C GLU A 266 5.91 20.93 12.83
N GLU A 267 7.21 20.64 12.96
CA GLU A 267 8.37 21.16 12.21
C GLU A 267 9.41 20.01 12.29
N ASP A 268 10.08 19.53 11.25
CA ASP A 268 10.72 20.18 10.11
C ASP A 268 10.64 19.30 8.83
N GLU A 269 10.56 19.95 7.65
CA GLU A 269 11.35 19.56 6.46
C GLU A 269 11.21 20.64 5.35
N ASN A 270 12.10 21.64 5.37
CA ASN A 270 12.30 22.56 4.23
C ASN A 270 13.71 23.17 4.25
N GLN A 271 14.69 22.47 3.66
CA GLN A 271 15.89 23.10 3.12
C GLN A 271 16.29 22.40 1.82
N ILE A 272 15.99 23.08 0.71
CA ILE A 272 16.63 22.83 -0.59
C ILE A 272 17.67 23.92 -0.72
N ASP A 273 18.93 23.51 -0.83
CA ASP A 273 20.06 24.41 -1.02
C ASP A 273 20.29 24.63 -2.53
N SER A 274 20.50 25.87 -2.96
CA SER A 274 20.65 26.22 -4.37
C SER A 274 21.46 27.51 -4.57
N GLU A 275 22.79 27.38 -4.59
CA GLU A 275 23.71 28.42 -5.05
C GLU A 275 24.80 27.84 -5.97
N GLU A 276 24.49 27.74 -7.26
CA GLU A 276 25.39 28.24 -8.31
C GLU A 276 24.93 29.70 -8.56
N GLU A 277 25.74 30.71 -8.90
CA GLU A 277 27.01 30.73 -9.64
C GLU A 277 27.64 32.13 -9.45
N GLU A 278 28.96 32.29 -9.36
CA GLU A 278 29.59 33.57 -9.75
C GLU A 278 30.99 33.36 -10.34
N ILE A 279 31.26 34.05 -11.46
CA ILE A 279 32.41 33.84 -12.35
C ILE A 279 33.23 35.14 -12.40
N SER A 280 34.56 35.08 -12.21
CA SER A 280 35.50 35.95 -12.95
C SER A 280 36.99 35.54 -12.81
N GLU A 281 37.68 35.62 -13.95
CA GLU A 281 39.15 35.61 -14.22
C GLU A 281 39.98 34.35 -13.89
#